data_AF-A0A931XDK0-F1
#
_entry.id   AF-A0A931XDK0-F1
#
_cell.length_a   1.000
_cell.length_b   1.000
_cell.length_c   1.000
_cell.angle_alpha   90.00
_cell.angle_beta   90.00
_cell.angle_gamma   90.00
#
_symmetry.space_group_name_H-M   'P 1'
#
loop_
_entity.id
_entity.type
_entity.pdbx_description
1 polymer ?
#
loop_
_entity_poly.entity_id
_entity_poly.type
_entity_poly.pdbx_seq_one_letter_code
_entity_poly.pdbx_strand_id
1 'polypeptide(L)'
;MARADREATKILQRVTPDTVHEVWERAQARRTDDPNGAITLARTLLETVCKHILNVRGVTYNDGDELPRLYRLTADAFQIAPNTETEDAFRRIFGACTSIVETLGTIRNRLGNAHGRGADAVRVESRYARLVVNLSGAMATFLVETLEAAQT
;
A
#
# COMPACT_ATOMS: atom_id res chain seq x y z
N MET A 1 19.21 7.51 -0.27
CA MET A 1 18.03 6.72 0.15
C MET A 1 17.90 6.74 1.67
N ALA A 2 16.70 6.94 2.23
CA ALA A 2 16.51 7.04 3.69
C ALA A 2 16.76 5.70 4.41
N ARG A 3 16.93 5.70 5.74
CA ARG A 3 17.09 4.44 6.51
C ARG A 3 15.83 3.57 6.43
N ALA A 4 14.65 4.17 6.56
CA ALA A 4 13.37 3.48 6.45
C ALA A 4 13.19 2.84 5.07
N ASP A 5 13.58 3.55 4.00
CA ASP A 5 13.55 3.04 2.63
C ASP A 5 14.37 1.75 2.48
N ARG A 6 15.56 1.68 3.09
CA ARG A 6 16.43 0.49 3.05
C ARG A 6 15.82 -0.72 3.76
N GLU A 7 15.20 -0.51 4.92
CA GLU A 7 14.56 -1.62 5.65
C GLU A 7 13.33 -2.13 4.91
N ALA A 8 12.49 -1.23 4.38
CA ALA A 8 11.35 -1.61 3.54
C ALA A 8 11.80 -2.42 2.31
N THR A 9 12.88 -1.99 1.62
CA THR A 9 13.44 -2.74 0.49
C THR A 9 13.81 -4.18 0.87
N LYS A 10 14.51 -4.40 2.00
CA LYS A 10 14.90 -5.75 2.43
C LYS A 10 13.71 -6.67 2.71
N ILE A 11 12.61 -6.11 3.21
CA ILE A 11 11.41 -6.88 3.58
C ILE A 11 10.59 -7.18 2.33
N LEU A 12 10.37 -6.18 1.47
CA LEU A 12 9.58 -6.33 0.25
C LEU A 12 10.25 -7.24 -0.80
N GLN A 13 11.57 -7.43 -0.74
CA GLN A 13 12.29 -8.43 -1.54
C GLN A 13 11.92 -9.88 -1.21
N ARG A 14 11.30 -10.14 -0.06
CA ARG A 14 10.95 -11.50 0.40
C ARG A 14 9.63 -12.00 -0.19
N VAL A 15 8.82 -11.11 -0.75
CA VAL A 15 7.49 -11.39 -1.29
C VAL A 15 7.54 -11.35 -2.81
N THR A 16 7.17 -12.45 -3.46
CA THR A 16 7.10 -12.61 -4.94
C THR A 16 8.17 -11.80 -5.69
N PRO A 17 9.32 -12.42 -6.05
CA PRO A 17 10.54 -11.71 -6.43
C PRO A 17 10.39 -10.63 -7.50
N ASP A 18 9.42 -10.77 -8.42
CA ASP A 18 9.43 -10.02 -9.67
C ASP A 18 8.47 -8.80 -9.70
N THR A 19 7.65 -8.55 -8.67
CA THR A 19 6.64 -7.46 -8.77
C THR A 19 6.62 -6.47 -7.61
N VAL A 20 6.75 -6.89 -6.34
CA VAL A 20 6.55 -5.98 -5.20
C VAL A 20 7.75 -5.05 -5.00
N HIS A 21 8.95 -5.60 -5.00
CA HIS A 21 10.19 -4.83 -4.83
C HIS A 21 10.39 -3.81 -5.97
N GLU A 22 10.15 -4.21 -7.22
CA GLU A 22 10.27 -3.31 -8.37
C GLU A 22 9.29 -2.14 -8.30
N VAL A 23 8.04 -2.40 -7.92
CA VAL A 23 7.02 -1.35 -7.75
C VAL A 23 7.44 -0.37 -6.66
N TRP A 24 8.02 -0.86 -5.56
CA TRP A 24 8.55 -0.03 -4.48
C TRP A 24 9.71 0.87 -4.93
N GLU A 25 10.73 0.32 -5.58
CA GLU A 25 11.88 1.09 -6.09
C GLU A 25 11.43 2.16 -7.10
N ARG A 26 10.53 1.79 -8.01
CA ARG A 26 9.97 2.74 -8.99
C ARG A 26 9.14 3.84 -8.31
N ALA A 27 8.36 3.52 -7.28
CA ALA A 27 7.59 4.50 -6.54
C ALA A 27 8.52 5.52 -5.87
N GLN A 28 9.61 5.04 -5.25
CA GLN A 28 10.61 5.88 -4.61
C GLN A 28 11.33 6.82 -5.59
N ALA A 29 11.74 6.30 -6.74
CA ALA A 29 12.46 7.05 -7.78
C ALA A 29 11.60 8.19 -8.36
N ARG A 30 10.29 7.98 -8.47
CA ARG A 30 9.36 8.96 -9.06
C ARG A 30 8.89 10.05 -8.09
N ARG A 31 9.15 9.94 -6.78
CA ARG A 31 8.63 10.86 -5.75
C ARG A 31 8.85 12.35 -6.07
N THR A 32 9.95 12.68 -6.74
CA THR A 32 10.31 14.07 -7.07
C THR A 32 9.81 14.45 -8.46
N ASP A 33 10.18 13.68 -9.48
CA ASP A 33 10.04 14.08 -10.89
C ASP A 33 8.71 13.65 -11.53
N ASP A 34 8.07 12.61 -10.98
CA ASP A 34 6.72 12.15 -11.38
C ASP A 34 5.85 11.84 -10.13
N PRO A 35 5.42 12.87 -9.38
CA PRO A 35 4.63 12.68 -8.15
C PRO A 35 3.33 11.90 -8.36
N ASN A 36 2.67 12.09 -9.52
CA ASN A 36 1.43 11.40 -9.86
C ASN A 36 1.67 9.90 -10.11
N GLY A 37 2.72 9.57 -10.87
CA GLY A 37 3.14 8.19 -11.07
C GLY A 37 3.63 7.53 -9.79
N ALA A 38 4.30 8.27 -8.90
CA ALA A 38 4.71 7.78 -7.59
C ALA A 38 3.51 7.37 -6.72
N ILE A 39 2.45 8.19 -6.68
CA ILE A 39 1.19 7.87 -5.98
C ILE A 39 0.50 6.65 -6.58
N THR A 40 0.50 6.55 -7.92
CA THR A 40 -0.07 5.39 -8.61
C THR A 40 0.67 4.11 -8.23
N LEU A 41 2.00 4.13 -8.24
CA LEU A 41 2.82 2.98 -7.85
C LEU A 41 2.70 2.65 -6.36
N ALA A 42 2.56 3.64 -5.48
CA ALA A 42 2.30 3.42 -4.06
C ALA A 42 1.00 2.64 -3.82
N ARG A 43 -0.04 2.96 -4.60
CA ARG A 43 -1.29 2.21 -4.60
C ARG A 43 -1.09 0.79 -5.14
N THR A 44 -0.43 0.65 -6.29
CA THR A 44 -0.11 -0.66 -6.87
C THR A 44 0.66 -1.54 -5.89
N LEU A 45 1.60 -0.98 -5.13
CA LEU A 45 2.35 -1.71 -4.11
C LEU A 45 1.41 -2.36 -3.08
N LEU A 46 0.51 -1.57 -2.48
CA LEU A 46 -0.44 -2.09 -1.51
C LEU A 46 -1.38 -3.12 -2.12
N GLU A 47 -1.81 -2.91 -3.37
CA GLU A 47 -2.69 -3.84 -4.07
C GLU A 47 -2.03 -5.20 -4.28
N THR A 48 -0.79 -5.19 -4.79
CA THR A 48 0.00 -6.40 -5.01
C THR A 48 0.26 -7.15 -3.70
N VAL A 49 0.60 -6.42 -2.62
CA VAL A 49 0.83 -7.04 -1.30
C VAL A 49 -0.47 -7.64 -0.74
N CYS A 50 -1.60 -6.93 -0.80
CA CYS A 50 -2.88 -7.46 -0.36
C CYS A 50 -3.27 -8.72 -1.15
N LYS A 51 -3.19 -8.67 -2.49
CA LYS A 51 -3.49 -9.82 -3.35
C LYS A 51 -2.59 -11.02 -3.03
N HIS A 52 -1.29 -10.78 -2.81
CA HIS A 52 -0.37 -11.84 -2.39
C HIS A 52 -0.79 -12.49 -1.07
N ILE A 53 -1.09 -11.68 -0.05
CA ILE A 53 -1.52 -12.20 1.26
C ILE A 53 -2.82 -12.99 1.14
N LEU A 54 -3.82 -12.47 0.42
CA LEU A 54 -5.10 -13.15 0.21
C LEU A 54 -4.91 -14.49 -0.49
N ASN A 55 -4.05 -14.55 -1.51
CA ASN A 55 -3.69 -15.79 -2.18
C ASN A 55 -3.05 -16.81 -1.22
N VAL A 56 -2.07 -16.38 -0.41
CA VAL A 56 -1.41 -17.24 0.59
C VAL A 56 -2.40 -17.74 1.65
N ARG A 57 -3.36 -16.91 2.04
CA ARG A 57 -4.40 -17.24 3.04
C ARG A 57 -5.60 -18.01 2.46
N GLY A 58 -5.63 -18.25 1.15
CA GLY A 58 -6.76 -18.91 0.48
C GLY A 58 -8.06 -18.11 0.51
N VAL A 59 -7.99 -16.78 0.66
CA VAL A 59 -9.16 -15.90 0.66
C VAL A 59 -9.45 -15.43 -0.76
N THR A 60 -10.67 -15.65 -1.23
CA THR A 60 -11.09 -15.27 -2.57
C THR A 60 -11.42 -13.78 -2.67
N TYR A 61 -11.04 -13.18 -3.79
CA TYR A 61 -11.39 -11.81 -4.19
C TYR A 61 -11.68 -11.78 -5.70
N ASN A 62 -12.34 -10.73 -6.17
CA ASN A 62 -12.60 -10.56 -7.60
C ASN A 62 -11.47 -9.76 -8.26
N ASP A 63 -11.17 -10.04 -9.54
CA ASP A 63 -10.13 -9.30 -10.28
C ASP A 63 -10.39 -7.78 -10.36
N GLY A 64 -11.67 -7.38 -10.34
CA GLY A 64 -12.10 -5.98 -10.33
C GLY A 64 -12.12 -5.32 -8.95
N ASP A 65 -11.64 -6.01 -7.91
CA ASP A 65 -11.64 -5.45 -6.57
C ASP A 65 -10.60 -4.34 -6.42
N GLU A 66 -11.09 -3.17 -6.02
CA GLU A 66 -10.27 -2.02 -5.76
C GLU A 66 -9.55 -2.16 -4.41
N LEU A 67 -8.43 -1.44 -4.26
CA LEU A 67 -7.57 -1.50 -3.08
C LEU A 67 -8.32 -1.43 -1.73
N PRO A 68 -9.33 -0.56 -1.52
CA PRO A 68 -10.07 -0.54 -0.26
C PRO A 68 -10.72 -1.88 0.09
N ARG A 69 -11.27 -2.60 -0.89
CA ARG A 69 -11.88 -3.91 -0.67
C ARG A 69 -10.81 -4.96 -0.36
N LEU A 70 -9.74 -4.99 -1.14
CA LEU A 70 -8.61 -5.91 -0.95
C LEU A 70 -7.96 -5.74 0.43
N TYR A 71 -7.78 -4.49 0.86
CA TYR A 71 -7.21 -4.17 2.17
C TYR A 71 -8.09 -4.66 3.32
N ARG A 72 -9.42 -4.46 3.24
CA ARG A 72 -10.35 -4.97 4.26
C ARG A 72 -10.31 -6.49 4.36
N LEU A 73 -10.39 -7.19 3.22
CA LEU A 73 -10.26 -8.66 3.19
C LEU A 73 -8.93 -9.12 3.80
N THR A 74 -7.86 -8.39 3.53
CA THR A 74 -6.51 -8.69 4.07
C THR A 74 -6.47 -8.50 5.58
N ALA A 75 -7.04 -7.41 6.09
CA ALA A 75 -7.13 -7.15 7.53
C ALA A 75 -7.97 -8.21 8.25
N ASP A 76 -9.12 -8.60 7.68
CA ASP A 76 -9.99 -9.64 8.21
C ASP A 76 -9.28 -11.01 8.24
N ALA A 77 -8.48 -11.31 7.21
CA ALA A 77 -7.72 -12.55 7.09
C ALA A 77 -6.60 -12.69 8.14
N PHE A 78 -6.15 -11.57 8.73
CA PHE A 78 -5.10 -11.60 9.75
C PHE A 78 -5.57 -11.96 11.15
N GLN A 79 -6.89 -11.96 11.44
CA GLN A 79 -7.50 -12.36 12.72
C GLN A 79 -6.57 -12.13 13.94
N ILE A 80 -6.14 -10.88 14.12
CA ILE A 80 -5.09 -10.53 15.09
C ILE A 80 -5.59 -10.91 16.50
N ALA A 81 -4.76 -11.70 17.20
CA ALA A 81 -5.07 -12.52 18.37
C ALA A 81 -5.72 -11.79 19.59
N PRO A 82 -6.32 -12.55 20.54
CA PRO A 82 -7.41 -12.11 21.43
C PRO A 82 -6.91 -11.45 22.73
N ASN A 83 -6.20 -10.33 22.66
CA ASN A 83 -5.78 -9.58 23.85
C ASN A 83 -6.29 -8.13 23.78
N THR A 84 -7.35 -7.88 24.54
CA THR A 84 -8.38 -6.87 24.25
C THR A 84 -7.89 -5.42 24.15
N GLU A 85 -6.94 -4.98 24.96
CA GLU A 85 -6.46 -3.58 24.91
C GLU A 85 -5.47 -3.32 23.77
N THR A 86 -4.58 -4.29 23.51
CA THR A 86 -3.61 -4.19 22.40
C THR A 86 -4.32 -4.38 21.06
N GLU A 87 -5.29 -5.30 21.01
CA GLU A 87 -6.15 -5.53 19.86
C GLU A 87 -6.93 -4.26 19.47
N ASP A 88 -7.49 -3.52 20.43
CA ASP A 88 -8.23 -2.29 20.14
C ASP A 88 -7.35 -1.16 19.60
N ALA A 89 -6.13 -1.00 20.13
CA ALA A 89 -5.17 -0.02 19.63
C ALA A 89 -4.75 -0.34 18.19
N PHE A 90 -4.42 -1.61 17.91
CA PHE A 90 -4.06 -2.03 16.56
C PHE A 90 -5.25 -1.98 15.60
N ARG A 91 -6.46 -2.37 16.03
CA ARG A 91 -7.69 -2.25 15.25
C ARG A 91 -7.95 -0.79 14.85
N ARG A 92 -7.70 0.17 15.74
CA ARG A 92 -7.76 1.60 15.42
C ARG A 92 -6.70 2.01 14.40
N ILE A 93 -5.48 1.51 14.50
CA ILE A 93 -4.42 1.73 13.49
C ILE A 93 -4.87 1.17 12.14
N PHE A 94 -5.40 -0.05 12.07
CA PHE A 94 -5.92 -0.63 10.83
C PHE A 94 -7.10 0.15 10.26
N GLY A 95 -7.98 0.67 11.13
CA GLY A 95 -9.05 1.58 10.74
C GLY A 95 -8.51 2.86 10.10
N ALA A 96 -7.49 3.48 10.71
CA ALA A 96 -6.84 4.66 10.15
C ALA A 96 -6.16 4.35 8.80
N CYS A 97 -5.48 3.21 8.68
CA CYS A 97 -4.90 2.72 7.43
C CYS A 97 -5.96 2.47 6.35
N THR A 98 -7.14 1.99 6.72
CA THR A 98 -8.28 1.83 5.81
C THR A 98 -8.71 3.19 5.25
N SER A 99 -8.85 4.21 6.11
CA SER A 99 -9.17 5.58 5.68
C SER A 99 -8.10 6.17 4.76
N ILE A 100 -6.82 5.89 5.04
CA ILE A 100 -5.71 6.28 4.15
C ILE A 100 -5.88 5.63 2.78
N VAL A 101 -6.11 4.31 2.72
CA VAL A 101 -6.30 3.55 1.48
C VAL A 101 -7.49 4.08 0.66
N GLU A 102 -8.62 4.38 1.30
CA GLU A 102 -9.79 4.98 0.64
C GLU A 102 -9.48 6.36 0.07
N THR A 103 -8.72 7.17 0.81
CA THR A 103 -8.28 8.49 0.38
C THR A 103 -7.32 8.39 -0.82
N LEU A 104 -6.39 7.41 -0.82
CA LEU A 104 -5.52 7.14 -1.96
C LEU A 104 -6.30 6.78 -3.23
N GLY A 105 -7.37 6.00 -3.08
CA GLY A 105 -8.28 5.69 -4.19
C GLY A 105 -8.92 6.94 -4.79
N THR A 106 -9.38 7.84 -3.92
CA THR A 106 -9.97 9.13 -4.32
C THR A 106 -8.96 10.03 -5.02
N ILE A 107 -7.72 10.10 -4.51
CA ILE A 107 -6.63 10.88 -5.13
C ILE A 107 -6.36 10.37 -6.54
N ARG A 108 -6.17 9.05 -6.72
CA ARG A 108 -5.92 8.45 -8.05
C ARG A 108 -7.03 8.78 -9.04
N ASN A 109 -8.30 8.69 -8.62
CA ASN A 109 -9.42 8.98 -9.51
C ASN A 109 -9.44 10.46 -9.96
N ARG A 110 -9.11 11.38 -9.05
CA ARG A 110 -8.95 12.80 -9.39
C ARG A 110 -7.76 13.05 -10.33
N LEU A 111 -6.62 12.38 -10.11
CA LEU A 111 -5.43 12.49 -10.96
C LEU A 111 -5.61 11.86 -12.35
N GLY A 112 -6.31 10.73 -12.42
CA GLY A 112 -6.67 10.07 -13.69
C GLY A 112 -7.61 10.93 -14.53
N ASN A 113 -8.61 11.55 -13.90
CA ASN A 113 -9.50 12.51 -14.57
C ASN A 113 -8.77 13.78 -15.03
N ALA A 114 -7.69 14.17 -14.35
CA ALA A 114 -6.88 15.33 -14.72
C ALA A 114 -6.03 15.11 -15.98
N HIS A 115 -5.64 13.86 -16.30
CA HIS A 115 -4.86 13.56 -17.51
C HIS A 115 -5.65 13.75 -18.82
N GLY A 116 -6.99 13.81 -18.76
CA GLY A 116 -7.85 14.09 -19.92
C GLY A 116 -8.12 15.58 -20.19
N ARG A 117 -7.61 16.51 -19.36
CA ARG A 117 -8.02 17.93 -19.39
C ARG A 117 -6.99 18.92 -19.93
N GLY A 118 -5.89 18.47 -20.54
CA GLY A 118 -4.87 19.40 -21.05
C GLY A 118 -4.22 20.21 -19.93
N ALA A 119 -3.79 21.45 -20.22
CA ALA A 119 -2.92 22.31 -19.39
C ALA A 119 -3.38 22.55 -17.92
N ASP A 120 -4.60 22.16 -17.54
CA ASP A 120 -5.16 22.28 -16.18
C ASP A 120 -5.00 21.00 -15.32
N ALA A 121 -4.12 20.08 -15.72
CA ALA A 121 -3.87 18.88 -14.93
C ALA A 121 -3.30 19.26 -13.54
N VAL A 122 -4.01 18.89 -12.47
CA VAL A 122 -3.57 19.16 -11.09
C VAL A 122 -2.21 18.51 -10.85
N ARG A 123 -1.18 19.35 -10.67
CA ARG A 123 0.18 18.90 -10.38
C ARG A 123 0.32 18.65 -8.89
N VAL A 124 0.44 17.39 -8.50
CA VAL A 124 0.72 17.04 -7.10
C VAL A 124 2.14 17.45 -6.76
N GLU A 125 2.30 18.15 -5.64
CA GLU A 125 3.62 18.53 -5.16
C GLU A 125 4.37 17.32 -4.59
N SER A 126 5.68 17.25 -4.84
CA SER A 126 6.53 16.11 -4.47
C SER A 126 6.49 15.75 -2.98
N ARG A 127 6.19 16.71 -2.09
CA ARG A 127 6.02 16.44 -0.65
C ARG A 127 4.83 15.52 -0.35
N TYR A 128 3.73 15.64 -1.09
CA TYR A 128 2.55 14.78 -0.91
C TYR A 128 2.80 13.39 -1.47
N ALA A 129 3.44 13.29 -2.63
CA ALA A 129 3.86 11.99 -3.16
C ALA A 129 4.82 11.27 -2.20
N ARG A 130 5.76 11.99 -1.60
CA ARG A 130 6.67 11.42 -0.58
C ARG A 130 5.92 10.88 0.64
N LEU A 131 4.93 11.62 1.15
CA LEU A 131 4.09 11.13 2.25
C LEU A 131 3.36 9.84 1.87
N VAL A 132 2.68 9.83 0.71
CA VAL A 132 1.90 8.68 0.23
C VAL A 132 2.77 7.45 0.03
N VAL A 133 3.92 7.61 -0.64
CA VAL A 133 4.86 6.51 -0.88
C VAL A 133 5.37 5.95 0.44
N ASN A 134 5.76 6.80 1.39
CA ASN A 134 6.29 6.34 2.66
C ASN A 134 5.22 5.62 3.52
N LEU A 135 3.98 6.13 3.55
CA LEU A 135 2.88 5.46 4.23
C LEU A 135 2.60 4.08 3.60
N SER A 136 2.56 4.02 2.28
CA SER A 136 2.30 2.76 1.55
C SER A 136 3.43 1.75 1.78
N GLY A 137 4.69 2.20 1.77
CA GLY A 137 5.85 1.35 2.07
C GLY A 137 5.81 0.79 3.50
N ALA A 138 5.50 1.63 4.49
CA ALA A 138 5.38 1.20 5.88
C ALA A 138 4.25 0.18 6.08
N MET A 139 3.07 0.43 5.49
CA MET A 139 1.94 -0.49 5.54
C MET A 139 2.26 -1.82 4.85
N ALA A 140 2.81 -1.77 3.63
CA ALA A 140 3.21 -2.97 2.89
C ALA A 140 4.20 -3.82 3.68
N THR A 141 5.23 -3.18 4.23
CA THR A 141 6.24 -3.83 5.08
C THR A 141 5.61 -4.55 6.27
N PHE A 142 4.77 -3.84 7.02
CA PHE A 142 4.09 -4.41 8.19
C PHE A 142 3.20 -5.61 7.83
N LEU A 143 2.44 -5.53 6.74
CA LEU A 143 1.56 -6.61 6.30
C LEU A 143 2.36 -7.87 5.93
N VAL A 144 3.52 -7.70 5.28
CA VAL A 144 4.43 -8.80 4.95
C VAL A 144 5.01 -9.44 6.20
N GLU A 145 5.55 -8.64 7.13
CA GLU A 145 6.08 -9.16 8.40
C GLU A 145 5.01 -9.90 9.21
N THR A 146 3.77 -9.40 9.20
CA THR A 146 2.62 -10.04 9.86
C THR A 146 2.28 -11.39 9.23
N LEU A 147 2.38 -11.49 7.90
CA LEU A 147 2.19 -12.75 7.20
C LEU A 147 3.28 -13.77 7.56
N GLU A 148 4.55 -13.34 7.58
CA GLU A 148 5.70 -14.19 7.95
C GLU A 148 5.56 -14.70 9.40
N ALA A 149 5.23 -13.82 10.34
CA ALA A 149 5.09 -14.16 11.76
C ALA A 149 3.97 -15.19 12.02
N ALA A 150 2.92 -15.18 11.20
CA ALA A 150 1.80 -16.11 11.32
C ALA A 150 2.03 -17.48 10.66
N GLN A 151 3.14 -17.66 9.93
CA GLN A 151 3.55 -18.93 9.31
C GLN A 151 4.56 -19.72 10.16
N THR A 152 5.02 -19.13 11.28
CA THR A 152 5.93 -19.75 12.25
C THR A 152 5.13 -20.30 13.43
#